data_AF-A0A316L947-F1
#
_entry.id   AF-A0A316L947-F1
#
_cell.length_a   1.000
_cell.length_b   1.000
_cell.length_c   1.000
_cell.angle_alpha   90.00
_cell.angle_beta   90.00
_cell.angle_gamma   90.00
#
_symmetry.space_group_name_H-M   'P 1'
#
loop_
_entity.id
_entity.type
_entity.pdbx_description
1 polymer ?
#
loop_
_entity_poly.entity_id
_entity_poly.type
_entity_poly.pdbx_seq_one_letter_code
_entity_poly.pdbx_strand_id
1 'polypeptide(L)'
;MKSDNRNEPITLGILKKEKSSKPAFVLICFMLLLGTCFGLPYIKDYINNNNNSFSIWVRGLLNNFTSDNEPVPSPAAPSDDKNVLSKSSTISYQGIKLTNFNLEGTKISFDMSSNTDFNLDEHKLFLEIYGTKDLLTRVKLTGKVNKDVRSVTNNLYKLTVNSGELYYGKIVNLSLDDYPIVSSISSLMCTLNNRTITYNFEEDILKSVHDNVTNNDTSDIDTYMALLGKYQELSNRLVSNGLVSTTEETDSGFAFNADVPLSENIRETLGEDYDYNYFYMNAPLKEVSYDMLTKGFDCK
;
A
#
# COMPACT_ATOMS: atom_id res chain seq x y z
N MET A 1 -104.60 -28.68 -24.22
CA MET A 1 -103.66 -27.54 -24.32
C MET A 1 -102.86 -27.55 -23.01
N LYS A 2 -101.73 -28.27 -22.97
CA LYS A 2 -100.35 -27.75 -23.01
C LYS A 2 -100.12 -26.51 -22.12
N SER A 3 -99.37 -26.70 -21.04
CA SER A 3 -98.43 -25.71 -20.54
C SER A 3 -97.17 -26.46 -20.10
N ASP A 4 -96.09 -26.22 -20.84
CA ASP A 4 -94.75 -26.76 -20.64
C ASP A 4 -94.12 -26.12 -19.40
N ASN A 5 -93.87 -26.90 -18.33
CA ASN A 5 -92.91 -26.51 -17.29
C ASN A 5 -91.51 -26.86 -17.77
N ARG A 6 -90.88 -25.91 -18.48
CA ARG A 6 -89.44 -25.99 -18.79
C ARG A 6 -88.66 -25.57 -17.55
N ASN A 7 -88.00 -26.54 -16.93
CA ASN A 7 -86.89 -26.30 -16.01
C ASN A 7 -85.72 -25.70 -16.80
N GLU A 8 -85.61 -24.38 -16.83
CA GLU A 8 -84.35 -23.77 -17.23
C GLU A 8 -83.38 -23.83 -16.05
N PRO A 9 -82.17 -24.39 -16.23
CA PRO A 9 -81.17 -24.39 -15.17
C PRO A 9 -80.69 -22.96 -14.94
N ILE A 10 -80.81 -22.50 -13.69
CA ILE A 10 -80.15 -21.27 -13.24
C ILE A 10 -78.64 -21.51 -13.32
N THR A 11 -77.98 -20.78 -14.23
CA THR A 11 -76.53 -20.73 -14.33
C THR A 11 -75.99 -19.94 -13.14
N LEU A 12 -75.64 -20.64 -12.07
CA LEU A 12 -74.79 -20.10 -11.00
C LEU A 12 -73.42 -19.80 -11.60
N GLY A 13 -73.17 -18.54 -11.95
CA GLY A 13 -71.86 -17.92 -12.15
C GLY A 13 -70.87 -18.68 -13.04
N ILE A 14 -70.49 -18.09 -14.17
CA ILE A 14 -69.31 -18.54 -14.92
C ILE A 14 -68.11 -18.42 -13.98
N LEU A 15 -67.59 -19.55 -13.49
CA LEU A 15 -66.33 -19.60 -12.78
C LEU A 15 -65.27 -19.02 -13.70
N LYS A 16 -64.76 -17.83 -13.35
CA LYS A 16 -63.65 -17.20 -14.03
C LYS A 16 -62.47 -18.17 -13.88
N LYS A 17 -62.10 -18.85 -14.96
CA LYS A 17 -60.95 -19.76 -14.97
C LYS A 17 -59.73 -18.93 -14.61
N GLU A 18 -59.27 -19.05 -13.37
CA GLU A 18 -58.02 -18.45 -12.95
C GLU A 18 -56.93 -18.93 -13.90
N LYS A 19 -56.11 -17.98 -14.33
CA LYS A 19 -55.08 -18.15 -15.33
C LYS A 19 -54.12 -19.22 -14.80
N SER A 20 -54.24 -20.44 -15.33
CA SER A 20 -53.38 -21.59 -15.02
C SER A 20 -51.93 -21.13 -14.96
N SER A 21 -51.32 -21.26 -13.78
CA SER A 21 -49.97 -20.81 -13.51
C SER A 21 -49.02 -21.46 -14.52
N LYS A 22 -48.25 -20.63 -15.22
CA LYS A 22 -47.34 -20.99 -16.33
C LYS A 22 -46.64 -22.35 -16.08
N PRO A 23 -47.02 -23.44 -16.75
CA PRO A 23 -46.42 -24.76 -16.52
C PRO A 23 -44.92 -24.81 -16.83
N ALA A 24 -44.44 -23.92 -17.72
CA ALA A 24 -43.02 -23.73 -17.98
C ALA A 24 -42.23 -23.23 -16.75
N PHE A 25 -42.84 -22.41 -15.90
CA PHE A 25 -42.19 -21.91 -14.67
C PHE A 25 -42.01 -23.04 -13.65
N VAL A 26 -43.02 -23.92 -13.53
CA VAL A 26 -42.94 -25.11 -12.67
C VAL A 26 -41.83 -26.05 -13.14
N LEU A 27 -41.67 -26.25 -14.45
CA LEU A 27 -40.58 -27.03 -15.02
C LEU A 27 -39.20 -26.42 -14.76
N ILE A 28 -39.07 -25.09 -14.84
CA ILE A 28 -37.81 -24.38 -14.52
C ILE A 28 -37.47 -24.53 -13.03
N CYS A 29 -38.46 -24.37 -12.14
CA CYS A 29 -38.28 -24.61 -10.71
C CYS A 29 -37.89 -26.06 -10.41
N PHE A 30 -38.46 -27.03 -11.14
CA PHE A 30 -38.13 -28.44 -10.98
C PHE A 30 -36.71 -28.76 -11.48
N MET A 31 -36.28 -28.17 -12.60
CA MET A 31 -34.91 -28.29 -13.09
C MET A 31 -33.88 -27.63 -12.15
N LEU A 32 -34.22 -26.49 -11.55
CA LEU A 32 -33.40 -25.84 -10.52
C LEU A 32 -33.29 -26.70 -9.26
N LEU A 33 -34.39 -27.31 -8.81
CA LEU A 33 -34.42 -28.22 -7.67
C LEU A 33 -33.59 -29.49 -7.92
N LEU A 34 -33.70 -30.09 -9.10
CA LEU A 34 -32.88 -31.24 -9.48
C LEU A 34 -31.40 -30.82 -9.57
N GLY A 35 -31.10 -29.66 -10.16
CA GLY A 35 -29.75 -29.12 -10.26
C GLY A 35 -29.10 -28.86 -8.90
N THR A 36 -29.84 -28.33 -7.92
CA THR A 36 -29.32 -28.13 -6.56
C THR A 36 -29.21 -29.46 -5.82
N CYS A 37 -30.22 -30.33 -5.86
CA CYS A 37 -30.18 -31.62 -5.16
C CYS A 37 -29.07 -32.55 -5.64
N PHE A 38 -28.80 -32.60 -6.95
CA PHE A 38 -27.72 -33.45 -7.51
C PHE A 38 -26.38 -32.73 -7.64
N GLY A 39 -26.35 -31.41 -7.74
CA GLY A 39 -25.12 -30.61 -7.87
C GLY A 39 -24.45 -30.27 -6.53
N LEU A 40 -25.22 -30.14 -5.44
CA LEU A 40 -24.69 -29.82 -4.11
C LEU A 40 -23.61 -30.81 -3.60
N PRO A 41 -23.73 -32.14 -3.79
CA PRO A 41 -22.67 -33.08 -3.41
C PRO A 41 -21.35 -32.80 -4.15
N TYR A 42 -21.42 -32.53 -5.47
CA TYR A 42 -20.24 -32.23 -6.29
C TYR A 42 -19.61 -30.88 -5.95
N ILE A 43 -20.44 -29.86 -5.67
CA ILE A 43 -19.96 -28.53 -5.25
C ILE A 43 -19.29 -28.64 -3.87
N LYS A 44 -19.83 -29.44 -2.95
CA LYS A 44 -19.22 -29.67 -1.63
C LYS A 44 -17.85 -30.32 -1.74
N ASP A 45 -17.70 -31.35 -2.58
CA ASP A 45 -16.41 -32.02 -2.81
C ASP A 45 -15.41 -31.09 -3.54
N TYR A 46 -15.87 -30.32 -4.53
CA TYR A 46 -15.07 -29.33 -5.22
C TYR A 46 -14.59 -28.21 -4.28
N ILE A 47 -15.49 -27.71 -3.42
CA ILE A 47 -15.17 -26.68 -2.43
C ILE A 47 -14.18 -27.22 -1.42
N ASN A 48 -14.28 -28.46 -0.95
CA ASN A 48 -13.42 -29.04 0.09
C ASN A 48 -12.02 -29.45 -0.40
N ASN A 49 -11.88 -29.80 -1.68
CA ASN A 49 -10.61 -30.28 -2.24
C ASN A 49 -9.82 -29.26 -3.07
N ASN A 50 -10.36 -28.05 -3.32
CA ASN A 50 -9.65 -26.95 -3.99
C ASN A 50 -9.45 -25.74 -3.07
N ASN A 51 -8.35 -25.02 -3.27
CA ASN A 51 -7.99 -23.76 -2.58
C ASN A 51 -7.93 -22.58 -3.58
N ASN A 52 -9.01 -22.34 -4.32
CA ASN A 52 -9.13 -21.16 -5.18
C ASN A 52 -9.97 -20.07 -4.50
N SER A 53 -9.83 -18.82 -4.97
CA SER A 53 -10.49 -17.63 -4.36
C SER A 53 -12.02 -17.81 -4.18
N PHE A 54 -12.68 -18.48 -5.13
CA PHE A 54 -14.10 -18.79 -5.04
C PHE A 54 -14.44 -19.81 -3.94
N SER A 55 -13.70 -20.92 -3.85
CA SER A 55 -13.91 -21.96 -2.82
C SER A 55 -13.69 -21.42 -1.40
N ILE A 56 -12.73 -20.51 -1.21
CA ILE A 56 -12.45 -19.86 0.07
C ILE A 56 -13.60 -18.93 0.47
N TRP A 57 -14.11 -18.13 -0.49
CA TRP A 57 -15.25 -17.24 -0.27
C TRP A 57 -16.52 -18.02 0.09
N VAL A 58 -16.83 -19.12 -0.62
CA VAL A 58 -18.02 -19.93 -0.35
C VAL A 58 -17.92 -20.67 1.00
N ARG A 59 -16.73 -21.18 1.38
CA ARG A 59 -16.52 -21.77 2.73
C ARG A 59 -16.75 -20.73 3.84
N GLY A 60 -16.24 -19.51 3.64
CA GLY A 60 -16.45 -18.39 4.58
C GLY A 60 -17.93 -18.02 4.73
N LEU A 61 -18.69 -18.06 3.64
CA LEU A 61 -20.12 -17.75 3.64
C LEU A 61 -20.96 -18.86 4.30
N LEU A 62 -20.65 -20.14 4.03
CA LEU A 62 -21.37 -21.28 4.60
C LEU A 62 -21.15 -21.45 6.11
N ASN A 63 -19.94 -21.18 6.60
CA ASN A 63 -19.64 -21.24 8.04
C ASN A 63 -20.42 -20.19 8.86
N ASN A 64 -20.85 -19.09 8.23
CA ASN A 64 -21.68 -18.06 8.89
C ASN A 64 -23.16 -18.46 9.00
N PHE A 65 -23.64 -19.49 8.28
CA PHE A 65 -25.05 -19.92 8.32
C PHE A 65 -25.31 -21.11 9.25
N THR A 66 -24.26 -21.80 9.74
CA THR A 66 -24.42 -22.97 10.61
C THR A 66 -23.39 -22.96 11.75
N SER A 67 -23.69 -22.28 12.86
CA SER A 67 -23.31 -22.72 14.21
C SER A 67 -23.85 -21.78 15.28
N ASP A 68 -24.95 -22.19 15.91
CA ASP A 68 -25.10 -22.03 17.35
C ASP A 68 -24.16 -23.06 18.00
N ASN A 69 -23.05 -22.61 18.59
CA ASN A 69 -22.44 -23.11 19.83
C ASN A 69 -20.98 -22.63 19.97
N GLU A 70 -20.77 -21.90 21.07
CA GLU A 70 -19.57 -21.40 21.74
C GLU A 70 -18.28 -21.01 20.96
N PRO A 71 -17.71 -19.83 21.26
CA PRO A 71 -16.59 -19.28 20.50
C PRO A 71 -15.26 -19.93 20.91
N VAL A 72 -14.69 -20.73 20.01
CA VAL A 72 -13.23 -20.83 19.91
C VAL A 72 -12.75 -19.47 19.41
N PRO A 73 -11.74 -18.81 20.04
CA PRO A 73 -11.26 -17.51 19.60
C PRO A 73 -10.56 -17.66 18.24
N SER A 74 -11.33 -17.54 17.17
CA SER A 74 -10.80 -17.35 15.83
C SER A 74 -10.16 -15.95 15.77
N PRO A 75 -9.01 -15.78 15.09
CA PRO A 75 -8.33 -14.49 15.01
C PRO A 75 -9.29 -13.50 14.36
N ALA A 76 -9.74 -12.48 15.11
CA ALA A 76 -10.64 -11.49 14.55
C ALA A 76 -10.03 -10.92 13.27
N ALA A 77 -10.77 -11.05 12.17
CA ALA A 77 -10.44 -10.40 10.92
C ALA A 77 -10.28 -8.90 11.18
N PRO A 78 -9.22 -8.26 10.66
CA PRO A 78 -9.03 -6.83 10.85
C PRO A 78 -10.08 -6.03 10.08
N SER A 79 -10.48 -4.90 10.64
CA SER A 79 -11.49 -3.97 10.11
C SER A 79 -11.38 -3.65 8.61
N ASP A 80 -12.46 -3.96 7.90
CA ASP A 80 -12.98 -3.68 6.55
C ASP A 80 -12.20 -3.01 5.39
N ASP A 81 -11.01 -2.40 5.53
CA ASP A 81 -10.31 -1.72 4.41
C ASP A 81 -8.88 -2.23 4.12
N LYS A 82 -8.43 -3.27 4.81
CA LYS A 82 -7.07 -3.81 4.66
C LYS A 82 -7.04 -4.89 3.57
N ASN A 83 -6.02 -4.83 2.71
CA ASN A 83 -5.81 -5.82 1.66
C ASN A 83 -4.65 -6.74 2.04
N VAL A 84 -4.78 -8.03 1.75
CA VAL A 84 -3.65 -8.98 1.91
C VAL A 84 -2.50 -8.52 1.01
N LEU A 85 -1.30 -8.38 1.55
CA LEU A 85 -0.11 -8.01 0.79
C LEU A 85 0.45 -9.25 0.07
N SER A 86 0.05 -9.42 -1.19
CA SER A 86 0.50 -10.51 -2.05
C SER A 86 0.69 -10.07 -3.49
N LYS A 87 1.34 -10.92 -4.31
CA LYS A 87 1.56 -10.64 -5.74
C LYS A 87 0.29 -10.34 -6.53
N SER A 88 -0.85 -10.93 -6.16
CA SER A 88 -2.13 -10.72 -6.86
C SER A 88 -2.96 -9.56 -6.30
N SER A 89 -2.50 -8.91 -5.24
CA SER A 89 -3.26 -7.85 -4.56
C SER A 89 -3.02 -6.49 -5.22
N THR A 90 -4.02 -5.62 -5.09
CA THR A 90 -3.93 -4.22 -5.53
C THR A 90 -4.50 -3.34 -4.44
N ILE A 91 -3.72 -2.34 -4.03
CA ILE A 91 -4.17 -1.29 -3.12
C ILE A 91 -4.28 -0.01 -3.92
N SER A 92 -5.42 0.67 -3.85
CA SER A 92 -5.65 1.94 -4.56
C SER A 92 -6.05 3.04 -3.60
N TYR A 93 -5.48 4.23 -3.78
CA TYR A 93 -5.82 5.43 -2.99
C TYR A 93 -5.63 6.68 -3.84
N GLN A 94 -6.71 7.45 -4.04
CA GLN A 94 -6.68 8.73 -4.75
C GLN A 94 -5.93 8.72 -6.11
N GLY A 95 -6.06 7.62 -6.87
CA GLY A 95 -5.41 7.47 -8.18
C GLY A 95 -4.05 6.77 -8.14
N ILE A 96 -3.42 6.65 -6.97
CA ILE A 96 -2.20 5.86 -6.74
C ILE A 96 -2.59 4.39 -6.63
N LYS A 97 -1.79 3.51 -7.25
CA LYS A 97 -1.96 2.07 -7.21
C LYS A 97 -0.66 1.39 -6.81
N LEU A 98 -0.78 0.47 -5.85
CA LEU A 98 0.29 -0.40 -5.39
C LEU A 98 -0.07 -1.86 -5.72
N THR A 99 0.84 -2.58 -6.37
CA THR A 99 0.63 -3.96 -6.83
C THR A 99 1.87 -4.83 -6.61
N ASN A 100 1.78 -6.13 -6.90
CA ASN A 100 2.93 -7.04 -6.95
C ASN A 100 3.77 -7.08 -5.67
N PHE A 101 3.11 -7.10 -4.51
CA PHE A 101 3.77 -7.10 -3.22
C PHE A 101 4.56 -8.39 -2.99
N ASN A 102 5.78 -8.24 -2.48
CA ASN A 102 6.62 -9.31 -1.98
C ASN A 102 7.28 -8.86 -0.67
N LEU A 103 7.15 -9.66 0.38
CA LEU A 103 7.76 -9.40 1.68
C LEU A 103 8.76 -10.50 1.97
N GLU A 104 9.99 -10.12 2.31
CA GLU A 104 11.06 -11.07 2.60
C GLU A 104 12.04 -10.49 3.62
N GLY A 105 12.27 -11.23 4.71
CA GLY A 105 13.18 -10.80 5.77
C GLY A 105 12.79 -9.43 6.32
N THR A 106 13.66 -8.43 6.15
CA THR A 106 13.41 -7.05 6.60
C THR A 106 13.01 -6.13 5.45
N LYS A 107 12.51 -6.67 4.34
CA LYS A 107 12.23 -5.90 3.12
C LYS A 107 10.82 -6.13 2.62
N ILE A 108 10.30 -5.11 1.95
CA ILE A 108 9.12 -5.19 1.11
C ILE A 108 9.43 -4.62 -0.26
N SER A 109 8.97 -5.28 -1.30
CA SER A 109 8.95 -4.75 -2.66
C SER A 109 7.54 -4.71 -3.22
N PHE A 110 7.24 -3.68 -4.01
CA PHE A 110 5.95 -3.50 -4.67
C PHE A 110 6.11 -2.58 -5.88
N ASP A 111 5.13 -2.64 -6.76
CA ASP A 111 5.04 -1.81 -7.94
C ASP A 111 4.11 -0.62 -7.68
N MET A 112 4.54 0.57 -8.09
CA MET A 112 3.80 1.81 -7.97
C MET A 112 3.41 2.37 -9.33
N SER A 113 2.19 2.91 -9.42
CA SER A 113 1.73 3.70 -10.56
C SER A 113 0.66 4.70 -10.12
N SER A 114 0.36 5.66 -10.99
CA SER A 114 -0.68 6.67 -10.81
C SER A 114 -1.41 6.92 -12.13
N ASN A 115 -2.66 7.39 -12.06
CA ASN A 115 -3.41 7.82 -13.24
C ASN A 115 -2.91 9.16 -13.83
N THR A 116 -2.17 9.93 -13.02
CA THR A 116 -1.67 11.28 -13.29
C THR A 116 -0.23 11.40 -12.82
N ASP A 117 0.50 12.39 -13.34
CA ASP A 117 1.83 12.71 -12.82
C ASP A 117 1.69 13.24 -11.40
N PHE A 118 2.31 12.53 -10.45
CA PHE A 118 2.17 12.81 -9.03
C PHE A 118 3.52 12.64 -8.34
N ASN A 119 3.90 13.60 -7.49
CA ASN A 119 5.13 13.51 -6.72
C ASN A 119 4.84 13.11 -5.28
N LEU A 120 5.07 11.84 -4.94
CA LEU A 120 4.73 11.31 -3.62
C LEU A 120 5.55 11.96 -2.49
N ASP A 121 6.73 12.51 -2.78
CA ASP A 121 7.57 13.14 -1.76
C ASP A 121 6.98 14.44 -1.18
N GLU A 122 6.07 15.09 -1.92
CA GLU A 122 5.34 16.28 -1.47
C GLU A 122 4.18 15.95 -0.54
N HIS A 123 3.90 14.66 -0.32
CA HIS A 123 2.80 14.18 0.49
C HIS A 123 3.27 13.29 1.63
N LYS A 124 2.44 13.17 2.66
CA LYS A 124 2.67 12.31 3.82
C LYS A 124 1.90 10.99 3.66
N LEU A 125 2.09 10.34 2.51
CA LEU A 125 1.45 9.07 2.17
C LEU A 125 2.29 7.88 2.61
N PHE A 126 1.65 6.94 3.28
CA PHE A 126 2.29 5.75 3.83
C PHE A 126 1.50 4.49 3.48
N LEU A 127 2.22 3.42 3.17
CA LEU A 127 1.69 2.07 3.23
C LEU A 127 1.81 1.58 4.68
N GLU A 128 0.68 1.41 5.35
CA GLU A 128 0.62 0.76 6.64
C GLU A 128 0.64 -0.76 6.46
N ILE A 129 1.48 -1.43 7.25
CA ILE A 129 1.62 -2.88 7.24
C ILE A 129 1.16 -3.43 8.58
N TYR A 130 0.24 -4.38 8.51
CA TYR A 130 -0.45 -4.99 9.62
C TYR A 130 -0.19 -6.50 9.66
N GLY A 131 -0.17 -7.04 10.88
CA GLY A 131 -0.46 -8.46 11.09
C GLY A 131 -1.97 -8.68 11.02
N THR A 132 -2.49 -9.71 11.71
CA THR A 132 -3.92 -9.97 11.72
C THR A 132 -4.75 -8.84 12.34
N LYS A 133 -4.21 -8.08 13.30
CA LYS A 133 -4.93 -6.97 13.95
C LYS A 133 -4.07 -5.73 14.09
N ASP A 134 -2.85 -5.92 14.55
CA ASP A 134 -1.97 -4.84 14.97
C ASP A 134 -1.23 -4.20 13.80
N LEU A 135 -1.04 -2.88 13.87
CA LEU A 135 -0.13 -2.17 12.99
C LEU A 135 1.30 -2.56 13.38
N LEU A 136 2.06 -3.08 12.43
CA LEU A 136 3.43 -3.52 12.65
C LEU A 136 4.43 -2.45 12.27
N THR A 137 4.28 -1.85 11.09
CA THR A 137 5.18 -0.81 10.60
C THR A 137 4.53 0.02 9.49
N ARG A 138 5.24 1.05 9.02
CA ARG A 138 4.82 1.90 7.90
C ARG A 138 5.98 2.06 6.92
N VAL A 139 5.65 2.17 5.64
CA VAL A 139 6.58 2.52 4.57
C VAL A 139 6.11 3.81 3.94
N LYS A 140 6.96 4.84 3.93
CA LYS A 140 6.66 6.11 3.26
C LYS A 140 6.73 5.90 1.75
N LEU A 141 5.70 6.35 1.05
CA LEU A 141 5.67 6.32 -0.41
C LEU A 141 6.43 7.54 -0.94
N THR A 142 7.36 7.34 -1.89
CA THR A 142 8.27 8.39 -2.35
C THR A 142 8.49 8.37 -3.86
N GLY A 143 8.93 9.51 -4.38
CA GLY A 143 9.28 9.75 -5.77
C GLY A 143 8.10 10.10 -6.68
N LYS A 144 8.47 10.51 -7.90
CA LYS A 144 7.54 10.78 -8.99
C LYS A 144 6.94 9.46 -9.50
N VAL A 145 5.61 9.43 -9.64
CA VAL A 145 4.85 8.30 -10.18
C VAL A 145 3.87 8.82 -11.23
N ASN A 146 3.66 8.01 -12.26
CA ASN A 146 2.77 8.29 -13.37
C ASN A 146 2.15 6.97 -13.86
N LYS A 147 1.67 6.91 -15.09
CA LYS A 147 1.07 5.69 -15.65
C LYS A 147 2.06 4.54 -15.81
N ASP A 148 3.35 4.83 -15.89
CA ASP A 148 4.40 3.82 -15.99
C ASP A 148 4.61 3.18 -14.62
N VAL A 149 4.80 1.86 -14.65
CA VAL A 149 5.00 1.08 -13.44
C VAL A 149 6.44 1.23 -12.97
N ARG A 150 6.60 1.62 -11.70
CA ARG A 150 7.89 1.68 -11.03
C ARG A 150 7.95 0.68 -9.89
N SER A 151 8.88 -0.27 -9.97
CA SER A 151 9.16 -1.18 -8.86
C SER A 151 9.99 -0.48 -7.78
N VAL A 152 9.60 -0.68 -6.53
CA VAL A 152 10.28 -0.12 -5.35
C VAL A 152 10.54 -1.24 -4.35
N THR A 153 11.71 -1.19 -3.72
CA THR A 153 12.07 -2.05 -2.59
C THR A 153 12.49 -1.17 -1.43
N ASN A 154 11.90 -1.40 -0.25
CA ASN A 154 12.17 -0.66 0.97
C ASN A 154 12.53 -1.61 2.11
N ASN A 155 13.40 -1.14 3.01
CA ASN A 155 13.63 -1.79 4.29
C ASN A 155 12.46 -1.48 5.23
N LEU A 156 12.07 -2.47 6.03
CA LEU A 156 11.01 -2.38 7.01
C LEU A 156 11.60 -1.96 8.36
N TYR A 157 11.14 -0.82 8.88
CA TYR A 157 11.58 -0.35 10.19
C TYR A 157 11.04 -1.28 11.29
N LYS A 158 11.97 -1.88 12.06
CA LYS A 158 11.71 -2.75 13.22
C LYS A 158 10.78 -3.95 12.93
N LEU A 159 10.75 -4.43 11.70
CA LEU A 159 9.95 -5.60 11.33
C LEU A 159 10.78 -6.58 10.51
N THR A 160 10.82 -7.82 10.98
CA THR A 160 11.28 -8.98 10.22
C THR A 160 10.07 -9.84 9.91
N VAL A 161 9.72 -9.94 8.64
CA VAL A 161 8.57 -10.72 8.19
C VAL A 161 8.85 -12.22 8.19
N ASN A 162 7.82 -13.00 8.50
CA ASN A 162 7.83 -14.44 8.45
C ASN A 162 7.09 -14.90 7.19
N SER A 163 7.75 -15.71 6.35
CA SER A 163 7.18 -16.19 5.07
C SER A 163 5.93 -17.07 5.23
N GLY A 164 5.67 -17.59 6.44
CA GLY A 164 4.45 -18.35 6.75
C GLY A 164 3.24 -17.51 7.18
N GLU A 165 3.41 -16.19 7.39
CA GLU A 165 2.36 -15.31 7.88
C GLU A 165 1.69 -14.48 6.78
N LEU A 166 0.42 -14.12 7.01
CA LEU A 166 -0.28 -13.16 6.17
C LEU A 166 -0.12 -11.75 6.73
N TYR A 167 0.35 -10.85 5.89
CA TYR A 167 0.40 -9.42 6.16
C TYR A 167 -0.69 -8.70 5.37
N TYR A 168 -1.19 -7.62 5.95
CA TYR A 168 -2.24 -6.80 5.36
C TYR A 168 -1.77 -5.35 5.26
N GLY A 169 -2.28 -4.59 4.30
CA GLY A 169 -1.96 -3.19 4.20
C GLY A 169 -3.04 -2.32 3.60
N LYS A 170 -2.87 -1.02 3.82
CA LYS A 170 -3.67 0.06 3.25
C LYS A 170 -2.81 1.32 3.14
N ILE A 171 -3.18 2.22 2.23
CA ILE A 171 -2.53 3.52 2.09
C ILE A 171 -3.26 4.51 2.98
N VAL A 172 -2.50 5.32 3.71
CA VAL A 172 -3.01 6.40 4.56
C VAL A 172 -2.25 7.70 4.30
N ASN A 173 -2.91 8.82 4.55
CA ASN A 173 -2.28 10.13 4.63
C ASN A 173 -2.19 10.51 6.11
N LEU A 174 -0.97 10.76 6.61
CA LEU A 174 -0.76 11.10 8.01
C LEU A 174 -0.57 12.60 8.19
N SER A 175 -1.08 13.10 9.30
CA SER A 175 -0.72 14.42 9.82
C SER A 175 0.50 14.31 10.74
N LEU A 176 1.15 15.43 11.01
CA LEU A 176 2.30 15.49 11.92
C LEU A 176 1.95 15.04 13.36
N ASP A 177 0.68 15.12 13.75
CA ASP A 177 0.21 14.67 15.06
C ASP A 177 0.13 13.14 15.18
N ASP A 178 0.06 12.43 14.05
CA ASP A 178 0.06 10.96 14.01
C ASP A 178 1.47 10.35 14.17
N TYR A 179 2.51 11.20 14.15
CA TYR A 179 3.90 10.75 14.20
C TYR A 179 4.27 10.34 15.63
N PRO A 180 5.06 9.27 15.81
CA PRO A 180 5.47 8.83 17.14
C PRO A 180 6.29 9.92 17.84
N ILE A 181 6.12 10.02 19.15
CA ILE A 181 6.96 10.88 19.99
C ILE A 181 8.38 10.31 19.98
N VAL A 182 9.35 11.19 19.76
CA VAL A 182 10.78 10.86 19.74
C VAL A 182 11.45 11.59 20.90
N SER A 183 12.34 10.90 21.61
CA SER A 183 13.16 11.52 22.64
C SER A 183 14.08 12.57 22.04
N SER A 184 14.33 13.65 22.77
CA SER A 184 15.24 14.70 22.32
C SER A 184 16.65 14.14 22.06
N ILE A 185 17.18 14.47 20.88
CA ILE A 185 18.54 14.15 20.45
C ILE A 185 19.12 15.36 19.71
N SER A 186 20.42 15.58 19.83
CA SER A 186 21.11 16.70 19.16
C SER A 186 21.53 16.38 17.74
N SER A 187 21.61 15.10 17.38
CA SER A 187 22.02 14.65 16.05
C SER A 187 21.37 13.31 15.72
N LEU A 188 21.01 13.13 14.45
CA LEU A 188 20.49 11.89 13.89
C LEU A 188 21.25 11.59 12.59
N MET A 189 21.95 10.47 12.54
CA MET A 189 22.68 10.04 11.36
C MET A 189 21.91 8.92 10.68
N CYS A 190 21.45 9.16 9.45
CA CYS A 190 20.64 8.22 8.66
C CYS A 190 21.42 7.72 7.45
N THR A 191 21.59 6.41 7.33
CA THR A 191 22.32 5.76 6.23
C THR A 191 21.39 4.88 5.40
N LEU A 192 21.47 5.01 4.09
CA LEU A 192 20.82 4.10 3.13
C LEU A 192 21.76 3.87 1.95
N ASN A 193 22.05 2.60 1.68
CA ASN A 193 23.02 2.17 0.68
C ASN A 193 24.38 2.85 0.90
N ASN A 194 24.75 3.78 0.04
CA ASN A 194 26.05 4.42 -0.04
C ASN A 194 26.01 5.91 0.34
N ARG A 195 24.88 6.33 0.92
CA ARG A 195 24.62 7.70 1.37
C ARG A 195 24.35 7.74 2.87
N THR A 196 24.93 8.73 3.52
CA THR A 196 24.72 9.07 4.92
C THR A 196 24.35 10.54 5.05
N ILE A 197 23.19 10.83 5.64
CA ILE A 197 22.74 12.19 5.92
C ILE A 197 22.71 12.37 7.44
N THR A 198 23.40 13.40 7.92
CA THR A 198 23.43 13.79 9.32
C THR A 198 22.58 15.03 9.53
N TYR A 199 21.58 14.92 10.40
CA TYR A 199 20.68 15.99 10.81
C TYR A 199 21.07 16.45 12.20
N ASN A 200 21.31 17.75 12.40
CA ASN A 200 21.57 18.30 13.74
C ASN A 200 20.40 19.15 14.22
N PHE A 201 20.06 18.98 15.49
CA PHE A 201 18.89 19.57 16.12
C PHE A 201 19.28 20.40 17.35
N GLU A 202 18.51 21.44 17.59
CA GLU A 202 18.52 22.23 18.81
C GLU A 202 17.07 22.42 19.24
N GLU A 203 16.76 22.09 20.49
CA GLU A 203 15.37 22.10 21.01
C GLU A 203 14.37 21.33 20.13
N ASP A 204 14.78 20.14 19.65
CA ASP A 204 13.99 19.26 18.78
C ASP A 204 13.63 19.86 17.40
N ILE A 205 14.38 20.87 16.96
CA ILE A 205 14.17 21.60 15.72
C ILE A 205 15.44 21.50 14.85
N LEU A 206 15.29 21.19 13.57
CA LEU A 206 16.40 21.01 12.63
C LEU A 206 17.17 22.32 12.39
N LYS A 207 18.51 22.27 12.55
CA LYS A 207 19.42 23.42 12.39
C LYS A 207 20.44 23.28 11.28
N SER A 208 20.89 22.06 10.98
CA SER A 208 21.79 21.82 9.85
C SER A 208 21.62 20.43 9.28
N VAL A 209 21.94 20.28 8.00
CA VAL A 209 22.01 19.00 7.31
C VAL A 209 23.38 18.86 6.65
N HIS A 210 24.01 17.72 6.88
CA HIS A 210 25.25 17.34 6.22
C HIS A 210 25.00 16.07 5.41
N ASP A 211 25.32 16.08 4.13
CA ASP A 211 25.16 14.91 3.26
C ASP A 211 26.52 14.37 2.83
N ASN A 212 26.64 13.06 2.92
CA ASN A 212 27.81 12.32 2.50
C ASN A 212 27.40 11.18 1.59
N VAL A 213 27.99 11.13 0.40
CA VAL A 213 27.77 10.04 -0.55
C VAL A 213 29.12 9.49 -0.96
N THR A 214 29.21 8.18 -1.02
CA THR A 214 30.39 7.48 -1.55
C THR A 214 29.90 6.54 -2.63
N ASN A 215 30.45 6.55 -3.83
CA ASN A 215 30.14 5.54 -4.82
C ASN A 215 31.43 4.87 -5.28
N ASN A 216 31.55 3.57 -4.99
CA ASN A 216 32.68 2.74 -5.41
C ASN A 216 32.28 1.73 -6.51
N ASP A 217 31.03 1.76 -6.97
CA ASP A 217 30.55 0.89 -8.03
C ASP A 217 30.79 1.56 -9.39
N THR A 218 31.83 1.08 -10.07
CA THR A 218 32.22 1.49 -11.42
C THR A 218 31.91 0.40 -12.46
N SER A 219 31.09 -0.60 -12.10
CA SER A 219 30.79 -1.73 -12.98
C SER A 219 29.91 -1.33 -14.18
N ASP A 220 28.99 -0.40 -13.96
CA ASP A 220 28.19 0.26 -14.99
C ASP A 220 28.65 1.71 -15.14
N ILE A 221 29.41 1.96 -16.20
CA ILE A 221 30.02 3.27 -16.44
C ILE A 221 28.98 4.36 -16.72
N ASP A 222 27.87 4.05 -17.36
CA ASP A 222 26.84 5.04 -17.70
C ASP A 222 26.10 5.47 -16.42
N THR A 223 25.74 4.51 -15.58
CA THR A 223 25.15 4.77 -14.27
C THR A 223 26.12 5.53 -13.36
N TYR A 224 27.40 5.16 -13.34
CA TYR A 224 28.44 5.86 -12.59
C TYR A 224 28.56 7.33 -13.02
N MET A 225 28.72 7.59 -14.33
CA MET A 225 28.92 8.94 -14.86
C MET A 225 27.68 9.82 -14.64
N ALA A 226 26.47 9.26 -14.76
CA ALA A 226 25.24 9.98 -14.46
C ALA A 226 25.16 10.40 -12.98
N LEU A 227 25.56 9.50 -12.07
CA LEU A 227 25.55 9.80 -10.63
C LEU A 227 26.64 10.82 -10.26
N LEU A 228 27.85 10.68 -10.80
CA LEU A 228 28.93 11.65 -10.61
C LEU A 228 28.52 13.04 -11.10
N GLY A 229 27.98 13.14 -12.32
CA GLY A 229 27.49 14.40 -12.89
C GLY A 229 26.43 15.06 -12.01
N LYS A 230 25.45 14.28 -11.51
CA LYS A 230 24.43 14.77 -10.57
C LYS A 230 25.04 15.43 -9.33
N TYR A 231 26.01 14.80 -8.68
CA TYR A 231 26.62 15.35 -7.47
C TYR A 231 27.61 16.48 -7.76
N GLN A 232 28.28 16.49 -8.91
CA GLN A 232 29.07 17.64 -9.35
C GLN A 232 28.19 18.87 -9.57
N GLU A 233 27.04 18.72 -10.25
CA GLU A 233 26.07 19.81 -10.44
C GLU A 233 25.54 20.33 -9.10
N LEU A 234 25.16 19.43 -8.19
CA LEU A 234 24.71 19.80 -6.85
C LEU A 234 25.80 20.56 -6.09
N SER A 235 27.03 20.04 -6.09
CA SER A 235 28.15 20.70 -5.42
C SER A 235 28.41 22.09 -5.97
N ASN A 236 28.40 22.25 -7.29
CA ASN A 236 28.59 23.56 -7.94
C ASN A 236 27.50 24.56 -7.53
N ARG A 237 26.24 24.13 -7.43
CA ARG A 237 25.14 24.98 -6.94
C ARG A 237 25.35 25.40 -5.49
N LEU A 238 25.74 24.47 -4.61
CA LEU A 238 26.00 24.75 -3.20
C LEU A 238 27.16 25.73 -3.03
N VAL A 239 28.28 25.50 -3.73
CA VAL A 239 29.44 26.40 -3.75
C VAL A 239 29.07 27.79 -4.29
N SER A 240 28.26 27.88 -5.35
CA SER A 240 27.81 29.18 -5.88
C SER A 240 26.94 29.98 -4.90
N ASN A 241 26.33 29.30 -3.92
CA ASN A 241 25.58 29.92 -2.83
C ASN A 241 26.43 30.15 -1.57
N GLY A 242 27.76 29.97 -1.64
CA GLY A 242 28.69 30.23 -0.55
C GLY A 242 28.79 29.13 0.50
N LEU A 243 28.37 27.91 0.17
CA LEU A 243 28.35 26.77 1.10
C LEU A 243 29.54 25.83 0.87
N VAL A 244 29.83 25.02 1.88
CA VAL A 244 30.89 24.00 1.82
C VAL A 244 30.34 22.76 1.13
N SER A 245 30.87 22.46 -0.05
CA SER A 245 30.54 21.24 -0.78
C SER A 245 31.70 20.82 -1.67
N THR A 246 31.97 19.52 -1.72
CA THR A 246 32.99 18.92 -2.57
C THR A 246 32.47 17.65 -3.24
N THR A 247 32.92 17.43 -4.48
CA THR A 247 32.79 16.15 -5.18
C THR A 247 34.17 15.80 -5.73
N GLU A 248 34.74 14.70 -5.27
CA GLU A 248 36.10 14.28 -5.61
C GLU A 248 36.10 12.85 -6.15
N GLU A 249 36.79 12.64 -7.27
CA GLU A 249 37.12 11.28 -7.70
C GLU A 249 38.19 10.69 -6.78
N THR A 250 38.03 9.41 -6.48
CA THR A 250 38.90 8.61 -5.61
C THR A 250 39.46 7.43 -6.42
N ASP A 251 40.42 6.70 -5.86
CA ASP A 251 41.01 5.53 -6.52
C ASP A 251 39.98 4.43 -6.87
N SER A 252 38.81 4.44 -6.22
CA SER A 252 37.75 3.42 -6.38
C SER A 252 36.41 3.96 -6.90
N GLY A 253 36.30 5.25 -7.21
CA GLY A 253 35.03 5.87 -7.62
C GLY A 253 34.97 7.34 -7.25
N PHE A 254 33.93 7.81 -6.55
CA PHE A 254 33.86 9.21 -6.09
C PHE A 254 33.26 9.36 -4.68
N ALA A 255 33.59 10.48 -4.04
CA ALA A 255 32.97 10.92 -2.79
C ALA A 255 32.36 12.32 -2.98
N PHE A 256 31.18 12.52 -2.41
CA PHE A 256 30.51 13.81 -2.29
C PHE A 256 30.29 14.11 -0.81
N ASN A 257 30.58 15.34 -0.42
CA ASN A 257 30.42 15.82 0.94
C ASN A 257 29.90 17.26 0.89
N ALA A 258 28.81 17.55 1.61
CA ALA A 258 28.24 18.89 1.58
C ALA A 258 27.47 19.27 2.84
N ASP A 259 27.59 20.54 3.20
CA ASP A 259 26.66 21.24 4.08
C ASP A 259 25.49 21.78 3.25
N VAL A 260 24.30 21.26 3.54
CA VAL A 260 23.08 21.58 2.79
C VAL A 260 22.37 22.75 3.48
N PRO A 261 21.99 23.80 2.74
CA PRO A 261 21.34 24.95 3.33
C PRO A 261 19.94 24.56 3.77
N LEU A 262 19.53 25.07 4.92
CA LEU A 262 18.14 25.03 5.35
C LEU A 262 17.48 26.34 4.97
N SER A 263 16.32 26.25 4.33
CA SER A 263 15.45 27.40 4.13
C SER A 263 14.00 26.94 4.15
N GLU A 264 13.07 27.88 4.32
CA GLU A 264 11.64 27.59 4.18
C GLU A 264 11.31 27.18 2.73
N ASN A 265 12.10 27.66 1.75
CA ASN A 265 11.94 27.33 0.35
C ASN A 265 13.24 26.75 -0.25
N ILE A 266 13.58 25.53 0.14
CA ILE A 266 14.82 24.87 -0.29
C ILE A 266 14.91 24.67 -1.80
N ARG A 267 13.75 24.62 -2.48
CA ARG A 267 13.61 24.54 -3.93
C ARG A 267 14.13 25.78 -4.65
N GLU A 268 13.98 26.97 -4.08
CA GLU A 268 14.58 28.19 -4.65
C GLU A 268 16.11 28.11 -4.65
N THR A 269 16.70 27.51 -3.61
CA THR A 269 18.15 27.42 -3.47
C THR A 269 18.75 26.28 -4.29
N LEU A 270 18.08 25.11 -4.32
CA LEU A 270 18.64 23.88 -4.92
C LEU A 270 18.03 23.50 -6.27
N GLY A 271 16.97 24.19 -6.69
CA GLY A 271 16.25 23.95 -7.94
C GLY A 271 15.08 22.97 -7.82
N GLU A 272 14.42 22.73 -8.94
CA GLU A 272 13.22 21.89 -9.08
C GLU A 272 13.43 20.41 -8.71
N ASP A 273 14.63 19.89 -8.93
CA ASP A 273 15.00 18.49 -8.66
C ASP A 273 15.82 18.36 -7.36
N TYR A 274 15.52 19.19 -6.36
CA TYR A 274 16.13 19.07 -5.05
C TYR A 274 15.77 17.73 -4.37
N ASP A 275 16.60 17.31 -3.43
CA ASP A 275 16.39 16.07 -2.71
C ASP A 275 15.40 16.27 -1.55
N TYR A 276 14.28 15.54 -1.56
CA TYR A 276 13.25 15.60 -0.51
C TYR A 276 13.68 14.96 0.83
N ASN A 277 14.94 14.53 0.96
CA ASN A 277 15.56 14.24 2.25
C ASN A 277 16.24 15.47 2.87
N TYR A 278 16.32 16.58 2.14
CA TYR A 278 16.71 17.88 2.66
C TYR A 278 15.45 18.60 3.15
N PHE A 279 15.19 18.47 4.45
CA PHE A 279 14.02 19.06 5.08
C PHE A 279 14.14 20.59 5.17
N TYR A 280 13.00 21.25 5.33
CA TYR A 280 12.91 22.70 5.50
C TYR A 280 13.51 23.15 6.84
N MET A 281 13.87 24.43 6.91
CA MET A 281 14.39 25.01 8.16
C MET A 281 13.38 24.86 9.29
N ASN A 282 13.87 24.48 10.47
CA ASN A 282 13.06 24.23 11.65
C ASN A 282 12.08 23.04 11.56
N ALA A 283 12.29 22.11 10.63
CA ALA A 283 11.56 20.85 10.63
C ALA A 283 11.66 20.15 12.01
N PRO A 284 10.54 19.68 12.59
CA PRO A 284 10.57 18.99 13.88
C PRO A 284 11.36 17.69 13.82
N LEU A 285 12.09 17.38 14.89
CA LEU A 285 12.83 16.12 15.07
C LEU A 285 11.96 14.89 14.79
N LYS A 286 10.72 14.88 15.32
CA LYS A 286 9.79 13.77 15.09
C LYS A 286 9.47 13.56 13.61
N GLU A 287 9.40 14.63 12.82
CA GLU A 287 9.12 14.56 11.39
C GLU A 287 10.32 13.95 10.66
N VAL A 288 11.51 14.52 10.86
CA VAL A 288 12.74 14.07 10.20
C VAL A 288 13.02 12.60 10.55
N SER A 289 12.98 12.27 11.84
CA SER A 289 13.23 10.91 12.32
C SER A 289 12.27 9.90 11.72
N TYR A 290 10.96 10.17 11.79
CA TYR A 290 9.97 9.20 11.34
C TYR A 290 9.95 9.04 9.82
N ASP A 291 10.05 10.14 9.07
CA ASP A 291 10.10 10.09 7.60
C ASP A 291 11.33 9.32 7.12
N MET A 292 12.51 9.52 7.72
CA MET A 292 13.73 8.82 7.30
C MET A 292 13.66 7.31 7.61
N LEU A 293 13.20 6.95 8.80
CA LEU A 293 13.04 5.54 9.19
C LEU A 293 12.04 4.80 8.29
N THR A 294 10.91 5.44 7.97
CA THR A 294 9.87 4.84 7.12
C THR A 294 10.20 4.88 5.63
N LYS A 295 11.16 5.71 5.20
CA LYS A 295 11.84 5.63 3.89
C LYS A 295 12.87 4.49 3.82
N GLY A 296 13.09 3.77 4.91
CA GLY A 296 13.99 2.60 4.96
C GLY A 296 15.45 2.90 5.30
N PHE A 297 15.77 4.13 5.74
CA PHE A 297 17.10 4.46 6.27
C PHE A 297 17.33 3.79 7.63
N ASP A 298 18.58 3.40 7.89
CA ASP A 298 19.05 3.05 9.23
C ASP A 298 19.51 4.35 9.93
N CYS A 299 18.77 4.80 10.95
CA CYS A 299 19.06 6.04 11.66
C CYS A 299 19.50 5.79 13.10
N LYS A 300 20.57 6.46 13.53
CA LYS A 300 21.20 6.32 14.86
C LYS A 300 21.53 7.67 15.49
#